data_AF-A0A5A8DLK2-F1
#
_entry.id   AF-A0A5A8DLK2-F1
#
_cell.length_a   1.000
_cell.length_b   1.000
_cell.length_c   1.000
_cell.angle_alpha   90.00
_cell.angle_beta   90.00
_cell.angle_gamma   90.00
#
_symmetry.space_group_name_H-M   'P 1'
#
loop_
_entity.id
_entity.type
_entity.pdbx_description
1 polymer ?
#
loop_
_entity_poly.entity_id
_entity_poly.type
_entity_poly.pdbx_seq_one_letter_code
_entity_poly.pdbx_strand_id
1 'polypeptide(L)'
;MVPHCGLVLALALCAAGAATSAGGLGSAGAQFVRSAGTGPGVNARRKPAPYTSLGIVPSRSAVEALPRISIDEFGAIAGDSSTGAALANARAIEAAVRASAGSAGVAVVPAGFEYDILPVELANLTDASLLIEGTLSVHQNISAWPLQHPGAFKPVISLSQSTGFALLGTEESLIEGHGLEWWWVRVLNIVDAETPTLVYASHCEGTLVSGVRTSNSPRFNFYLEQQRALEVERVHIWTDWGGAVGALERTGRLTVSHSDARGLVADRMAAETDAPREAALAAVDAWIDGVASSGISGAWHAASLTVRMMAAESSDAIPFPGIPMYPLNTDGVDVAGQGIWIHDCNVTNWDDSYCVKPQTLTGGGSIGCSQNITIEDSIVLFGVGASMGSVPPHLTVNCIRDVTVRNISFTAPTKTLYVKTNGGDKGTGIIENVHYSDIHAKDGFWYPVYVGPQQQKEPNGGGDGWWPPTQPRITVGNITFSNIQMEDVLWPQPGVLRCNVTNPCRGIDMHDVTLSSSLWNASTFQWVCDQTYGAFDGLVPLPSCKNGPASRTQP
;
A
#
# COMPACT_ATOMS: atom_id res chain seq x y z
N MET A 1 -42.94 4.69 -29.40
CA MET A 1 -43.81 3.62 -29.93
C MET A 1 -42.92 2.47 -30.40
N VAL A 2 -42.89 1.37 -29.62
CA VAL A 2 -42.59 -0.06 -29.96
C VAL A 2 -41.20 -0.39 -30.59
N PRO A 3 -40.55 -1.57 -30.35
CA PRO A 3 -40.85 -2.73 -29.46
C PRO A 3 -39.71 -3.21 -28.53
N HIS A 4 -40.12 -4.02 -27.54
CA HIS A 4 -39.30 -4.98 -26.78
C HIS A 4 -39.02 -6.26 -27.58
N CYS A 5 -37.87 -6.90 -27.34
CA CYS A 5 -37.64 -8.33 -27.57
C CYS A 5 -36.87 -8.90 -26.36
N GLY A 6 -37.47 -9.87 -25.68
CA GLY A 6 -36.86 -10.64 -24.59
C GLY A 6 -36.06 -11.82 -25.14
N LEU A 7 -35.02 -12.21 -24.41
CA LEU A 7 -34.24 -13.42 -24.66
C LEU A 7 -34.28 -14.30 -23.40
N VAL A 8 -34.85 -15.49 -23.54
CA VAL A 8 -34.84 -16.56 -22.54
C VAL A 8 -33.66 -17.48 -22.88
N LEU A 9 -32.79 -17.80 -21.91
CA LEU A 9 -31.77 -18.84 -22.07
C LEU A 9 -31.92 -19.90 -20.98
N ALA A 10 -32.16 -21.14 -21.41
CA ALA A 10 -32.30 -22.32 -20.56
C ALA A 10 -30.91 -22.89 -20.20
N LEU A 11 -30.68 -23.20 -18.92
CA LEU A 11 -29.55 -24.00 -18.44
C LEU A 11 -29.95 -25.47 -18.33
N ALA A 12 -29.11 -26.35 -18.88
CA ALA A 12 -29.13 -27.79 -18.60
C ALA A 12 -27.94 -28.14 -17.70
N LEU A 13 -28.23 -28.69 -16.52
CA LEU A 13 -27.25 -29.22 -15.57
C LEU A 13 -26.86 -30.66 -15.93
N CYS A 14 -25.59 -30.99 -15.71
CA CYS A 14 -25.15 -32.35 -15.39
C CYS A 14 -24.14 -32.28 -14.24
N ALA A 15 -24.55 -32.81 -13.09
CA ALA A 15 -23.72 -33.02 -11.92
C ALA A 15 -23.15 -34.44 -11.92
N ALA A 16 -21.91 -34.60 -11.48
CA ALA A 16 -21.39 -35.87 -10.95
C ALA A 16 -20.42 -35.55 -9.80
N GLY A 17 -20.71 -36.11 -8.63
CA GLY A 17 -20.07 -35.76 -7.36
C GLY A 17 -19.06 -36.79 -6.85
N ALA A 18 -18.75 -36.62 -5.56
CA ALA A 18 -18.03 -37.48 -4.58
C ALA A 18 -16.92 -36.64 -3.89
N ALA A 19 -16.59 -36.77 -2.62
CA ALA A 19 -17.15 -37.43 -1.44
C ALA A 19 -16.37 -36.85 -0.23
N THR A 20 -16.99 -36.85 0.94
CA THR A 20 -16.47 -36.30 2.20
C THR A 20 -15.51 -37.26 2.91
N SER A 21 -14.46 -36.74 3.54
CA SER A 21 -13.83 -37.36 4.72
C SER A 21 -13.23 -36.30 5.64
N ALA A 22 -13.70 -36.29 6.88
CA ALA A 22 -13.26 -35.43 7.97
C ALA A 22 -11.96 -35.95 8.61
N GLY A 23 -11.06 -35.04 9.00
CA GLY A 23 -9.87 -35.35 9.80
C GLY A 23 -9.11 -34.10 10.25
N GLY A 24 -9.11 -33.85 11.56
CA GLY A 24 -8.05 -33.18 12.35
C GLY A 24 -7.59 -31.77 11.96
N LEU A 25 -8.10 -30.74 12.66
CA LEU A 25 -7.48 -29.41 12.72
C LEU A 25 -6.23 -29.46 13.62
N GLY A 26 -5.10 -29.85 13.04
CA GLY A 26 -3.77 -29.57 13.56
C GLY A 26 -3.23 -28.28 12.93
N SER A 27 -2.56 -27.46 13.75
CA SER A 27 -1.86 -26.23 13.38
C SER A 27 -0.97 -26.41 12.15
N ALA A 28 -1.42 -25.91 11.00
CA ALA A 28 -0.61 -25.87 9.79
C ALA A 28 0.06 -24.49 9.68
N GLY A 29 1.35 -24.45 10.01
CA GLY A 29 2.23 -23.35 9.63
C GLY A 29 2.19 -23.19 8.11
N ALA A 30 2.10 -21.96 7.65
CA ALA A 30 2.14 -21.60 6.24
C ALA A 30 3.47 -22.09 5.63
N GLN A 31 3.43 -23.21 4.91
CA GLN A 31 4.54 -23.62 4.05
C GLN A 31 4.55 -22.72 2.82
N PHE A 32 5.53 -21.82 2.79
CA PHE A 32 5.83 -20.95 1.67
C PHE A 32 6.19 -21.76 0.43
N VAL A 33 5.46 -21.52 -0.67
CA VAL A 33 5.83 -22.01 -2.00
C VAL A 33 7.03 -21.19 -2.48
N ARG A 34 8.23 -21.77 -2.42
CA ARG A 34 9.39 -21.27 -3.17
C ARG A 34 9.11 -21.48 -4.66
N SER A 35 8.83 -20.42 -5.41
CA SER A 35 8.89 -20.50 -6.86
C SER A 35 10.36 -20.44 -7.28
N ALA A 36 10.94 -21.61 -7.56
CA ALA A 36 12.21 -21.73 -8.27
C ALA A 36 11.89 -21.82 -9.76
N GLY A 37 11.81 -20.68 -10.44
CA GLY A 37 11.65 -20.60 -11.89
C GLY A 37 13.00 -20.43 -12.58
N THR A 38 13.65 -21.53 -12.95
CA THR A 38 14.78 -21.53 -13.89
C THR A 38 14.25 -21.58 -15.32
N GLY A 39 14.24 -20.44 -16.03
CA GLY A 39 13.99 -20.33 -17.46
C GLY A 39 15.13 -19.57 -18.16
N PRO A 40 15.63 -20.00 -19.33
CA PRO A 40 16.80 -19.41 -19.96
C PRO A 40 16.40 -18.19 -20.81
N GLY A 41 17.08 -17.05 -20.60
CA GLY A 41 16.94 -15.86 -21.46
C GLY A 41 16.69 -14.55 -20.70
N VAL A 42 17.29 -14.34 -19.54
CA VAL A 42 17.28 -13.01 -18.92
C VAL A 42 18.53 -12.27 -19.41
N ASN A 43 18.32 -11.29 -20.29
CA ASN A 43 19.30 -10.25 -20.60
C ASN A 43 20.00 -9.85 -19.30
N ALA A 44 21.33 -9.79 -19.30
CA ALA A 44 22.09 -9.31 -18.15
C ALA A 44 21.66 -7.86 -17.83
N ARG A 45 20.62 -7.72 -16.99
CA ARG A 45 20.04 -6.46 -16.58
C ARG A 45 21.11 -5.77 -15.76
N ARG A 46 21.59 -4.61 -16.23
CA ARG A 46 22.43 -3.73 -15.41
C ARG A 46 21.63 -3.45 -14.15
N LYS A 47 22.05 -4.02 -13.02
CA LYS A 47 21.68 -3.50 -11.71
C LYS A 47 21.94 -1.98 -11.78
N PRO A 48 20.96 -1.12 -11.43
CA PRO A 48 21.27 0.27 -11.16
C PRO A 48 22.47 0.26 -10.22
N ALA A 49 23.48 1.11 -10.46
CA ALA A 49 24.65 1.15 -9.59
C ALA A 49 24.14 1.28 -8.15
N PRO A 50 24.27 0.24 -7.31
CA PRO A 50 23.64 0.29 -6.01
C PRO A 50 24.38 1.36 -5.23
N TYR A 51 23.66 2.20 -4.50
CA TYR A 51 24.28 3.23 -3.64
C TYR A 51 25.24 2.60 -2.61
N THR A 52 25.13 1.29 -2.37
CA THR A 52 26.14 0.48 -1.65
C THR A 52 27.54 0.58 -2.25
N SER A 53 27.68 0.75 -3.57
CA SER A 53 28.97 0.89 -4.25
C SER A 53 29.62 2.27 -4.08
N LEU A 54 28.86 3.28 -3.61
CA LEU A 54 29.37 4.62 -3.29
C LEU A 54 29.81 4.76 -1.83
N GLY A 55 29.66 3.71 -1.00
CA GLY A 55 30.11 3.69 0.40
C GLY A 55 29.34 4.62 1.35
N ILE A 56 28.21 5.19 0.91
CA ILE A 56 27.38 6.11 1.70
C ILE A 56 26.37 5.33 2.56
N VAL A 57 25.77 4.27 2.02
CA VAL A 57 24.87 3.37 2.75
C VAL A 57 25.72 2.28 3.45
N PRO A 58 25.54 2.04 4.77
CA PRO A 58 26.31 1.02 5.48
C PRO A 58 26.01 -0.39 4.94
N SER A 59 27.02 -1.26 4.91
CA SER A 59 26.81 -2.67 4.56
C SER A 59 26.21 -3.43 5.73
N ARG A 60 25.13 -4.18 5.51
CA ARG A 60 24.54 -5.09 6.51
C ARG A 60 25.59 -5.96 7.19
N SER A 61 26.41 -6.66 6.39
CA SER A 61 27.43 -7.59 6.91
C SER A 61 28.51 -6.90 7.75
N ALA A 62 28.81 -5.64 7.44
CA ALA A 62 29.77 -4.85 8.22
C ALA A 62 29.17 -4.44 9.57
N VAL A 63 27.90 -4.03 9.60
CA VAL A 63 27.18 -3.67 10.83
C VAL A 63 26.99 -4.90 11.74
N GLU A 64 26.60 -6.04 11.18
CA GLU A 64 26.42 -7.29 11.94
C GLU A 64 27.72 -7.84 12.56
N ALA A 65 28.88 -7.47 12.01
CA ALA A 65 30.19 -7.86 12.53
C ALA A 65 30.67 -6.99 13.71
N LEU A 66 29.97 -5.90 14.03
CA LEU A 66 30.34 -5.00 15.13
C LEU A 66 30.10 -5.64 16.50
N PRO A 67 30.80 -5.17 17.56
CA PRO A 67 30.50 -5.57 18.94
C PRO A 67 29.03 -5.32 19.28
N ARG A 68 28.40 -6.27 19.96
CA ARG A 68 26.98 -6.20 20.31
C ARG A 68 26.78 -5.40 21.59
N ILE A 69 25.78 -4.53 21.58
CA ILE A 69 25.39 -3.66 22.69
C ILE A 69 23.93 -3.97 23.00
N SER A 70 23.65 -4.82 24.00
CA SER A 70 22.27 -5.22 24.30
C SER A 70 21.49 -4.10 24.96
N ILE A 71 20.22 -3.92 24.59
CA ILE A 71 19.32 -2.99 25.32
C ILE A 71 19.12 -3.37 26.79
N ASP A 72 19.34 -4.64 27.17
CA ASP A 72 19.26 -5.09 28.56
C ASP A 72 20.33 -4.43 29.44
N GLU A 73 21.50 -4.11 28.87
CA GLU A 73 22.58 -3.38 29.56
C GLU A 73 22.15 -1.95 29.94
N PHE A 74 21.09 -1.44 29.30
CA PHE A 74 20.50 -0.13 29.54
C PHE A 74 19.17 -0.21 30.31
N GLY A 75 18.84 -1.38 30.87
CA GLY A 75 17.68 -1.55 31.76
C GLY A 75 16.36 -1.84 31.05
N ALA A 76 16.39 -2.43 29.85
CA ALA A 76 15.19 -2.97 29.23
C ALA A 76 14.57 -4.09 30.08
N ILE A 77 13.24 -4.19 30.05
CA ILE A 77 12.39 -5.09 30.83
C ILE A 77 11.53 -5.89 29.85
N ALA A 78 11.92 -7.14 29.60
CA ALA A 78 11.18 -8.05 28.73
C ALA A 78 9.92 -8.60 29.41
N GLY A 79 8.84 -8.80 28.64
CA GLY A 79 7.61 -9.46 29.08
C GLY A 79 6.73 -8.68 30.06
N ASP A 80 7.06 -7.42 30.35
CA ASP A 80 6.25 -6.53 31.18
C ASP A 80 5.55 -5.49 30.28
N SER A 81 4.22 -5.57 30.20
CA SER A 81 3.38 -4.68 29.40
C SER A 81 2.88 -3.45 30.16
N SER A 82 3.47 -3.12 31.32
CA SER A 82 3.14 -1.89 32.04
C SER A 82 3.68 -0.67 31.30
N THR A 83 2.98 0.46 31.39
CA THR A 83 3.44 1.73 30.80
C THR A 83 4.82 2.16 31.32
N GLY A 84 5.16 1.77 32.55
CA GLY A 84 6.49 2.00 33.13
C GLY A 84 7.60 1.22 32.42
N ALA A 85 7.37 -0.07 32.15
CA ALA A 85 8.29 -0.91 31.38
C ALA A 85 8.39 -0.44 29.93
N ALA A 86 7.27 -0.08 29.30
CA ALA A 86 7.25 0.44 27.93
C ALA A 86 8.11 1.70 27.74
N LEU A 87 8.06 2.61 28.72
CA LEU A 87 8.91 3.80 28.75
C LEU A 87 10.38 3.47 29.04
N ALA A 88 10.65 2.50 29.91
CA ALA A 88 12.01 2.05 30.20
C ALA A 88 12.67 1.41 28.96
N ASN A 89 11.92 0.57 28.25
CA ASN A 89 12.37 -0.09 27.02
C ASN A 89 12.68 0.91 25.91
N ALA A 90 11.82 1.92 25.72
CA ALA A 90 12.09 2.98 24.75
C ALA A 90 13.42 3.70 25.04
N ARG A 91 13.66 4.08 26.30
CA ARG A 91 14.91 4.73 26.73
C ARG A 91 16.13 3.82 26.60
N ALA A 92 15.96 2.53 26.88
CA ALA A 92 17.02 1.54 26.74
C ALA A 92 17.46 1.41 25.26
N ILE A 93 16.51 1.38 24.33
CA ILE A 93 16.78 1.40 22.88
C ILE A 93 17.52 2.68 22.49
N GLU A 94 17.02 3.85 22.90
CA GLU A 94 17.68 5.15 22.59
C GLU A 94 19.11 5.22 23.13
N ALA A 95 19.35 4.69 24.33
CA ALA A 95 20.67 4.70 24.95
C ALA A 95 21.64 3.72 24.26
N ALA A 96 21.19 2.50 23.96
CA ALA A 96 21.98 1.50 23.25
C ALA A 96 22.34 1.97 21.83
N VAL A 97 21.37 2.54 21.10
CA VAL A 97 21.62 3.10 19.75
C VAL A 97 22.62 4.25 19.82
N ARG A 98 22.50 5.15 20.79
CA ARG A 98 23.48 6.24 20.97
C ARG A 98 24.88 5.71 21.31
N ALA A 99 24.97 4.61 22.07
CA ALA A 99 26.23 3.95 22.38
C ALA A 99 26.85 3.24 21.15
N SER A 100 26.04 2.86 20.15
CA SER A 100 26.49 2.25 18.89
C SER A 100 27.13 3.26 17.91
N ALA A 101 26.90 4.56 18.10
CA ALA A 101 27.32 5.61 17.17
C ALA A 101 28.84 5.62 16.89
N GLY A 102 29.21 6.07 15.70
CA GLY A 102 30.59 6.03 15.21
C GLY A 102 31.08 4.60 14.94
N SER A 103 30.16 3.68 14.62
CA SER A 103 30.44 2.26 14.47
C SER A 103 31.09 1.62 15.70
N ALA A 104 30.80 2.12 16.91
CA ALA A 104 31.35 1.59 18.15
C ALA A 104 30.79 0.20 18.49
N GLY A 105 29.61 -0.13 17.96
CA GLY A 105 28.93 -1.40 18.11
C GLY A 105 27.64 -1.45 17.30
N VAL A 106 26.83 -2.48 17.54
CA VAL A 106 25.45 -2.59 17.07
C VAL A 106 24.53 -2.70 18.26
N ALA A 107 23.52 -1.81 18.36
CA ALA A 107 22.51 -1.92 19.40
C ALA A 107 21.58 -3.10 19.08
N VAL A 108 21.35 -3.98 20.05
CA VAL A 108 20.63 -5.25 19.81
C VAL A 108 19.39 -5.34 20.68
N VAL A 109 18.25 -5.65 20.05
CA VAL A 109 17.05 -6.20 20.72
C VAL A 109 17.19 -7.73 20.75
N PRO A 110 17.44 -8.36 21.91
CA PRO A 110 17.81 -9.77 21.99
C PRO A 110 16.73 -10.74 21.49
N ALA A 111 17.17 -11.80 20.81
CA ALA A 111 16.30 -12.89 20.36
C ALA A 111 15.59 -13.59 21.53
N GLY A 112 14.35 -14.05 21.29
CA GLY A 112 13.56 -14.82 22.25
C GLY A 112 12.91 -13.98 23.36
N PHE A 113 13.06 -12.67 23.32
CA PHE A 113 12.44 -11.72 24.24
C PHE A 113 11.48 -10.79 23.50
N GLU A 114 10.44 -10.36 24.23
CA GLU A 114 9.47 -9.38 23.77
C GLU A 114 9.53 -8.16 24.70
N TYR A 115 9.63 -6.98 24.11
CA TYR A 115 9.70 -5.71 24.82
C TYR A 115 8.54 -4.83 24.36
N ASP A 116 7.61 -4.54 25.26
CA ASP A 116 6.58 -3.53 25.03
C ASP A 116 7.25 -2.14 24.98
N ILE A 117 6.88 -1.28 24.04
CA ILE A 117 7.52 0.01 23.81
C ILE A 117 6.50 1.15 23.64
N LEU A 118 6.82 2.27 24.27
CA LEU A 118 6.34 3.60 23.88
C LEU A 118 7.29 4.21 22.83
N PRO A 119 6.97 5.38 22.23
CA PRO A 119 7.80 6.00 21.20
C PRO A 119 9.30 6.02 21.51
N VAL A 120 10.10 5.58 20.54
CA VAL A 120 11.56 5.63 20.51
C VAL A 120 12.01 6.80 19.62
N GLU A 121 12.82 7.70 20.17
CA GLU A 121 13.25 8.92 19.49
C GLU A 121 14.78 8.94 19.26
N LEU A 122 15.17 8.74 18.01
CA LEU A 122 16.55 8.73 17.54
C LEU A 122 16.83 9.99 16.72
N ALA A 123 17.87 10.74 17.07
CA ALA A 123 18.21 11.97 16.36
C ALA A 123 19.71 12.28 16.43
N ASN A 124 20.22 12.98 15.41
CA ASN A 124 21.60 13.47 15.35
C ASN A 124 22.63 12.35 15.53
N LEU A 125 22.41 11.22 14.86
CA LEU A 125 23.29 10.07 14.90
C LEU A 125 24.23 10.04 13.69
N THR A 126 25.42 9.50 13.89
CA THR A 126 26.38 9.22 12.81
C THR A 126 26.87 7.80 12.99
N ASP A 127 26.74 6.98 11.93
CA ASP A 127 27.18 5.58 11.89
C ASP A 127 26.68 4.76 13.09
N ALA A 128 25.39 4.90 13.42
CA ALA A 128 24.72 4.17 14.48
C ALA A 128 23.83 3.07 13.91
N SER A 129 23.50 2.06 14.71
CA SER A 129 22.69 0.94 14.23
C SER A 129 21.79 0.33 15.29
N LEU A 130 20.67 -0.22 14.84
CA LEU A 130 19.73 -1.02 15.63
C LEU A 130 19.47 -2.33 14.89
N LEU A 131 19.83 -3.45 15.53
CA LEU A 131 19.55 -4.82 15.09
C LEU A 131 18.45 -5.41 15.97
N ILE A 132 17.33 -5.78 15.35
CA ILE A 132 16.21 -6.43 16.00
C ILE A 132 16.30 -7.93 15.76
N GLU A 133 16.42 -8.71 16.84
CA GLU A 133 16.37 -10.18 16.80
C GLU A 133 15.18 -10.73 17.59
N GLY A 134 14.71 -10.00 18.61
CA GLY A 134 13.49 -10.31 19.35
C GLY A 134 12.25 -9.60 18.79
N THR A 135 11.29 -9.36 19.68
CA THR A 135 10.04 -8.66 19.37
C THR A 135 9.97 -7.30 20.07
N LEU A 136 9.65 -6.25 19.30
CA LEU A 136 9.21 -4.97 19.83
C LEU A 136 7.69 -4.87 19.65
N SER A 137 6.96 -4.70 20.74
CA SER A 137 5.49 -4.64 20.75
C SER A 137 5.02 -3.22 21.05
N VAL A 138 4.21 -2.65 20.17
CA VAL A 138 3.64 -1.31 20.35
C VAL A 138 2.70 -1.30 21.54
N HIS A 139 2.95 -0.41 22.51
CA HIS A 139 2.13 -0.32 23.71
C HIS A 139 0.65 -0.07 23.39
N GLN A 140 -0.23 -0.93 23.90
CA GLN A 140 -1.65 -0.91 23.53
C GLN A 140 -2.46 0.19 24.26
N ASN A 141 -1.95 0.78 25.34
CA ASN A 141 -2.66 1.85 26.03
C ASN A 141 -2.57 3.17 25.24
N ILE A 142 -3.55 3.42 24.35
CA ILE A 142 -3.65 4.63 23.52
C ILE A 142 -3.53 5.92 24.35
N SER A 143 -4.06 5.96 25.58
CA SER A 143 -3.98 7.15 26.43
C SER A 143 -2.58 7.48 26.94
N ALA A 144 -1.65 6.51 26.88
CA ALA A 144 -0.24 6.72 27.23
C ALA A 144 0.59 7.27 26.06
N TRP A 145 0.04 7.30 24.84
CA TRP A 145 0.77 7.77 23.66
C TRP A 145 0.86 9.30 23.63
N PRO A 146 2.08 9.87 23.53
CA PRO A 146 2.25 11.30 23.39
C PRO A 146 1.89 11.78 21.99
N LEU A 147 1.39 13.01 21.91
CA LEU A 147 1.25 13.72 20.64
C LEU A 147 2.61 14.24 20.16
N GLN A 148 2.86 14.17 18.86
CA GLN A 148 3.99 14.86 18.22
C GLN A 148 3.69 16.35 18.10
N HIS A 149 2.46 16.67 17.69
CA HIS A 149 1.90 18.01 17.61
C HIS A 149 0.37 17.89 17.66
N PRO A 150 -0.39 18.99 17.77
CA PRO A 150 -1.85 18.92 17.66
C PRO A 150 -2.25 18.16 16.38
N GLY A 151 -3.05 17.11 16.54
CA GLY A 151 -3.54 16.30 15.41
C GLY A 151 -2.66 15.13 14.97
N ALA A 152 -1.55 14.79 15.63
CA ALA A 152 -0.81 13.55 15.33
C ALA A 152 -0.12 12.96 16.56
N PHE A 153 -0.21 11.63 16.73
CA PHE A 153 0.59 10.89 17.70
C PHE A 153 2.05 10.77 17.24
N LYS A 154 2.98 10.62 18.21
CA LYS A 154 4.38 10.31 17.87
C LYS A 154 4.49 8.96 17.15
N PRO A 155 5.38 8.82 16.15
CA PRO A 155 5.73 7.53 15.56
C PRO A 155 6.25 6.55 16.63
N VAL A 156 6.13 5.25 16.36
CA VAL A 156 6.63 4.20 17.27
C VAL A 156 8.16 4.24 17.32
N ILE A 157 8.83 4.24 16.17
CA ILE A 157 10.27 4.46 16.05
C ILE A 157 10.49 5.64 15.12
N SER A 158 11.17 6.67 15.60
CA SER A 158 11.51 7.85 14.80
C SER A 158 13.01 8.06 14.70
N LEU A 159 13.49 8.35 13.50
CA LEU A 159 14.87 8.71 13.21
C LEU A 159 14.91 10.07 12.52
N SER A 160 15.76 10.98 12.99
CA SER A 160 15.92 12.28 12.32
C SER A 160 17.37 12.77 12.25
N GLN A 161 17.67 13.57 11.23
CA GLN A 161 18.94 14.32 11.13
C GLN A 161 20.18 13.42 11.32
N SER A 162 20.20 12.26 10.68
CA SER A 162 21.21 11.23 10.92
C SER A 162 21.91 10.79 9.64
N THR A 163 23.17 10.37 9.76
CA THR A 163 23.98 9.90 8.63
C THR A 163 24.50 8.49 8.91
N GLY A 164 24.46 7.59 7.93
CA GLY A 164 25.01 6.24 8.05
C GLY A 164 24.23 5.32 8.99
N PHE A 165 22.92 5.52 9.16
CA PHE A 165 22.11 4.72 10.09
C PHE A 165 21.69 3.39 9.48
N ALA A 166 21.76 2.30 10.26
CA ALA A 166 21.26 0.98 9.87
C ALA A 166 20.17 0.46 10.82
N LEU A 167 18.98 0.20 10.29
CA LEU A 167 17.92 -0.58 10.94
C LEU A 167 17.88 -1.98 10.35
N LEU A 168 18.23 -2.97 11.15
CA LEU A 168 18.36 -4.36 10.73
C LEU A 168 17.35 -5.25 11.46
N GLY A 169 16.81 -6.24 10.76
CA GLY A 169 16.01 -7.33 11.33
C GLY A 169 16.50 -8.70 10.86
N THR A 170 16.10 -9.74 11.57
CA THR A 170 16.32 -11.16 11.25
C THR A 170 15.01 -11.85 10.83
N GLU A 171 15.04 -13.12 10.44
CA GLU A 171 13.83 -13.85 10.04
C GLU A 171 12.83 -14.02 11.20
N GLU A 172 13.34 -13.98 12.43
CA GLU A 172 12.66 -14.16 13.71
C GLU A 172 12.28 -12.82 14.35
N SER A 173 12.87 -11.71 13.86
CA SER A 173 12.55 -10.37 14.35
C SER A 173 11.09 -10.02 14.09
N LEU A 174 10.52 -9.19 14.96
CA LEU A 174 9.18 -8.65 14.75
C LEU A 174 9.02 -7.27 15.39
N ILE A 175 8.48 -6.32 14.64
CA ILE A 175 7.85 -5.13 15.20
C ILE A 175 6.34 -5.33 15.09
N GLU A 176 5.68 -5.68 16.20
CA GLU A 176 4.23 -5.88 16.28
C GLU A 176 3.53 -4.57 16.64
N GLY A 177 2.73 -4.07 15.71
CA GLY A 177 2.11 -2.77 15.77
C GLY A 177 0.81 -2.71 16.58
N HIS A 178 0.16 -3.84 16.87
CA HIS A 178 -1.13 -3.89 17.55
C HIS A 178 -2.19 -2.93 16.96
N GLY A 179 -2.20 -2.78 15.63
CA GLY A 179 -2.94 -1.73 14.94
C GLY A 179 -4.47 -1.81 15.05
N LEU A 180 -5.04 -2.94 15.45
CA LEU A 180 -6.50 -3.16 15.47
C LEU A 180 -7.27 -2.05 16.19
N GLU A 181 -6.85 -1.70 17.40
CA GLU A 181 -7.52 -0.66 18.19
C GLU A 181 -7.33 0.72 17.54
N TRP A 182 -6.13 1.00 17.04
CA TRP A 182 -5.80 2.24 16.32
C TRP A 182 -6.67 2.46 15.08
N TRP A 183 -6.89 1.42 14.28
CA TRP A 183 -7.76 1.49 13.10
C TRP A 183 -9.21 1.80 13.50
N TRP A 184 -9.72 1.18 14.56
CA TRP A 184 -11.08 1.42 15.05
C TRP A 184 -11.28 2.82 15.62
N VAL A 185 -10.36 3.30 16.47
CA VAL A 185 -10.49 4.66 17.01
C VAL A 185 -10.40 5.72 15.92
N ARG A 186 -9.68 5.44 14.83
CA ARG A 186 -9.60 6.33 13.67
C ARG A 186 -10.85 6.27 12.81
N VAL A 187 -11.35 5.08 12.45
CA VAL A 187 -12.57 4.90 11.65
C VAL A 187 -13.81 5.46 12.35
N LEU A 188 -13.90 5.27 13.67
CA LEU A 188 -15.00 5.80 14.48
C LEU A 188 -14.82 7.28 14.87
N ASN A 189 -13.71 7.90 14.43
CA ASN A 189 -13.34 9.27 14.75
C ASN A 189 -13.38 9.57 16.27
N ILE A 190 -12.95 8.58 17.08
CA ILE A 190 -12.80 8.69 18.54
C ILE A 190 -11.57 9.54 18.88
N VAL A 191 -10.54 9.44 18.03
CA VAL A 191 -9.35 10.29 18.10
C VAL A 191 -9.29 11.17 16.85
N ASP A 192 -9.16 12.48 17.05
CA ASP A 192 -8.99 13.45 15.97
C ASP A 192 -7.53 13.55 15.48
N ALA A 193 -6.62 12.82 16.13
CA ALA A 193 -5.21 12.75 15.75
C ALA A 193 -4.93 11.60 14.79
N GLU A 194 -4.01 11.82 13.86
CA GLU A 194 -3.42 10.76 13.05
C GLU A 194 -2.74 9.71 13.94
N THR A 195 -2.96 8.44 13.63
CA THR A 195 -2.42 7.30 14.39
C THR A 195 -0.90 7.16 14.15
N PRO A 196 -0.17 6.52 15.09
CA PRO A 196 1.29 6.39 14.99
C PRO A 196 1.73 5.72 13.68
N THR A 197 2.71 6.30 13.00
CA THR A 197 3.50 5.56 11.99
C THR A 197 4.44 4.60 12.71
N LEU A 198 4.64 3.38 12.19
CA LEU A 198 5.48 2.38 12.84
C LEU A 198 6.97 2.77 12.78
N VAL A 199 7.51 3.03 11.59
CA VAL A 199 8.88 3.52 11.42
C VAL A 199 8.85 4.81 10.60
N TYR A 200 9.28 5.90 11.22
CA TYR A 200 9.38 7.21 10.59
C TYR A 200 10.86 7.64 10.53
N ALA A 201 11.31 8.10 9.36
CA ALA A 201 12.65 8.68 9.23
C ALA A 201 12.61 9.98 8.41
N SER A 202 13.30 11.02 8.88
CA SER A 202 13.41 12.27 8.13
C SER A 202 14.79 12.91 8.14
N HIS A 203 15.16 13.56 7.05
CA HIS A 203 16.42 14.30 6.90
C HIS A 203 17.64 13.42 7.19
N CYS A 204 17.69 12.24 6.56
CA CYS A 204 18.76 11.27 6.75
C CYS A 204 19.56 11.04 5.46
N GLU A 205 20.83 10.71 5.61
CA GLU A 205 21.74 10.38 4.51
C GLU A 205 22.43 9.04 4.73
N GLY A 206 22.44 8.14 3.75
CA GLY A 206 23.07 6.84 3.89
C GLY A 206 22.33 5.92 4.86
N THR A 207 21.03 5.74 4.65
CA THR A 207 20.19 4.91 5.51
C THR A 207 20.03 3.51 4.93
N LEU A 208 20.22 2.47 5.75
CA LEU A 208 19.88 1.09 5.42
C LEU A 208 18.71 0.61 6.28
N VAL A 209 17.65 0.08 5.66
CA VAL A 209 16.61 -0.71 6.31
C VAL A 209 16.64 -2.11 5.70
N SER A 210 17.05 -3.11 6.47
CA SER A 210 17.31 -4.45 5.92
C SER A 210 16.77 -5.57 6.78
N GLY A 211 15.96 -6.47 6.20
CA GLY A 211 15.48 -7.68 6.88
C GLY A 211 14.45 -7.44 7.99
N VAL A 212 13.92 -6.23 8.11
CA VAL A 212 12.94 -5.87 9.15
C VAL A 212 11.59 -6.50 8.83
N ARG A 213 10.95 -7.07 9.85
CA ARG A 213 9.61 -7.63 9.75
C ARG A 213 8.63 -6.83 10.59
N THR A 214 7.50 -6.45 10.01
CA THR A 214 6.44 -5.70 10.69
C THR A 214 5.11 -6.44 10.61
N SER A 215 4.30 -6.29 11.65
CA SER A 215 2.94 -6.81 11.71
C SER A 215 1.99 -5.74 12.22
N ASN A 216 0.82 -5.62 11.61
CA ASN A 216 -0.32 -4.80 12.09
C ASN A 216 0.06 -3.37 12.52
N SER A 217 0.74 -2.62 11.67
CA SER A 217 1.05 -1.21 11.94
C SER A 217 -0.22 -0.40 12.30
N PRO A 218 -0.18 0.53 13.28
CA PRO A 218 -1.29 1.46 13.58
C PRO A 218 -1.69 2.37 12.41
N ARG A 219 -0.77 2.61 11.48
CA ARG A 219 -0.91 3.43 10.26
C ARG A 219 0.12 2.95 9.22
N PHE A 220 0.92 3.86 8.66
CA PHE A 220 2.01 3.55 7.73
C PHE A 220 3.06 2.66 8.42
N ASN A 221 3.56 1.65 7.70
CA ASN A 221 4.65 0.80 8.20
C ASN A 221 5.98 1.55 8.16
N PHE A 222 6.37 2.05 6.98
CA PHE A 222 7.59 2.84 6.81
C PHE A 222 7.25 4.16 6.11
N TYR A 223 7.55 5.28 6.76
CA TYR A 223 7.48 6.61 6.17
C TYR A 223 8.86 7.28 6.23
N LEU A 224 9.56 7.27 5.11
CA LEU A 224 10.98 7.64 4.99
C LEU A 224 11.11 8.85 4.07
N GLU A 225 11.02 10.05 4.63
CA GLU A 225 11.05 11.30 3.87
C GLU A 225 12.40 12.03 3.99
N GLN A 226 12.66 12.99 3.09
CA GLN A 226 13.89 13.78 3.13
C GLN A 226 15.15 12.90 3.20
N GLN A 227 15.15 11.81 2.41
CA GLN A 227 16.24 10.84 2.37
C GLN A 227 17.24 11.19 1.25
N ARG A 228 18.53 10.98 1.51
CA ARG A 228 19.59 10.96 0.48
C ARG A 228 20.32 9.64 0.59
N ALA A 229 20.39 8.86 -0.49
CA ALA A 229 20.97 7.51 -0.46
C ALA A 229 20.28 6.61 0.59
N LEU A 230 19.11 6.09 0.25
CA LEU A 230 18.34 5.13 1.07
C LEU A 230 18.29 3.78 0.37
N GLU A 231 18.51 2.71 1.12
CA GLU A 231 18.27 1.34 0.70
C GLU A 231 17.28 0.66 1.65
N VAL A 232 16.23 0.07 1.07
CA VAL A 232 15.25 -0.76 1.78
C VAL A 232 15.26 -2.14 1.13
N GLU A 233 15.72 -3.15 1.86
CA GLU A 233 15.85 -4.49 1.30
C GLU A 233 15.32 -5.58 2.23
N ARG A 234 14.75 -6.64 1.65
CA ARG A 234 14.31 -7.83 2.40
C ARG A 234 13.34 -7.53 3.54
N VAL A 235 12.55 -6.47 3.43
CA VAL A 235 11.53 -6.13 4.42
C VAL A 235 10.29 -7.00 4.19
N HIS A 236 9.69 -7.46 5.29
CA HIS A 236 8.43 -8.19 5.27
C HIS A 236 7.37 -7.44 6.07
N ILE A 237 6.33 -6.96 5.37
CA ILE A 237 5.20 -6.25 5.97
C ILE A 237 3.98 -7.17 5.95
N TRP A 238 3.34 -7.32 7.11
CA TRP A 238 2.11 -8.09 7.24
C TRP A 238 1.02 -7.28 7.94
N THR A 239 -0.18 -7.25 7.38
CA THR A 239 -1.35 -6.62 7.99
C THR A 239 -2.50 -7.63 8.02
N ASP A 240 -2.78 -8.18 9.21
CA ASP A 240 -3.75 -9.26 9.40
C ASP A 240 -5.19 -8.74 9.52
N TRP A 241 -5.88 -8.62 8.39
CA TRP A 241 -7.31 -8.34 8.38
C TRP A 241 -8.16 -9.57 8.76
N GLY A 242 -7.77 -10.77 8.32
CA GLY A 242 -8.55 -12.00 8.54
C GLY A 242 -8.63 -12.40 10.02
N GLY A 243 -7.55 -12.26 10.76
CA GLY A 243 -7.49 -12.48 12.20
C GLY A 243 -8.24 -11.42 13.02
N ALA A 244 -8.21 -10.16 12.57
CA ALA A 244 -8.96 -9.05 13.18
C ALA A 244 -10.49 -9.25 13.10
N VAL A 245 -11.00 -9.65 11.92
CA VAL A 245 -12.42 -10.00 11.75
C VAL A 245 -12.80 -11.21 12.60
N GLY A 246 -11.98 -12.27 12.58
CA GLY A 246 -12.22 -13.46 13.39
C GLY A 246 -12.18 -13.20 14.91
N ALA A 247 -11.42 -12.21 15.39
CA ALA A 247 -11.39 -11.83 16.81
C ALA A 247 -12.68 -11.07 17.26
N LEU A 248 -13.26 -10.26 16.38
CA LEU A 248 -14.53 -9.57 16.62
C LEU A 248 -15.71 -10.56 16.65
N GLU A 249 -15.69 -11.59 15.82
CA GLU A 249 -16.65 -12.69 15.83
C GLU A 249 -16.54 -13.52 17.13
N ARG A 250 -15.32 -13.89 17.54
CA ARG A 250 -15.08 -14.71 18.76
C ARG A 250 -15.43 -14.01 20.06
N THR A 251 -15.35 -12.67 20.10
CA THR A 251 -15.66 -11.88 21.30
C THR A 251 -17.15 -11.53 21.42
N GLY A 252 -17.99 -11.95 20.47
CA GLY A 252 -19.42 -11.62 20.45
C GLY A 252 -19.70 -10.12 20.35
N ARG A 253 -18.70 -9.31 19.97
CA ARG A 253 -18.83 -7.85 19.78
C ARG A 253 -19.29 -7.49 18.38
N LEU A 254 -19.31 -8.46 17.46
CA LEU A 254 -20.05 -8.37 16.20
C LEU A 254 -21.46 -8.96 16.36
N THR A 255 -22.28 -8.40 17.26
CA THR A 255 -23.74 -8.65 17.26
C THR A 255 -24.39 -7.76 16.20
N VAL A 256 -24.09 -8.00 14.93
CA VAL A 256 -25.01 -7.64 13.86
C VAL A 256 -25.53 -8.96 13.34
N SER A 257 -26.69 -9.38 13.84
CA SER A 257 -27.34 -10.57 13.29
C SER A 257 -27.68 -10.28 11.83
N HIS A 258 -27.49 -11.29 10.97
CA HIS A 258 -27.75 -11.23 9.52
C HIS A 258 -29.15 -10.69 9.15
N SER A 259 -30.11 -10.67 10.08
CA SER A 259 -31.47 -10.11 9.91
C SER A 259 -31.58 -8.62 10.22
N ASP A 260 -30.73 -8.07 11.09
CA ASP A 260 -30.88 -6.68 11.57
C ASP A 260 -30.25 -5.68 10.60
N ALA A 261 -29.19 -6.07 9.88
CA ALA A 261 -28.65 -5.29 8.77
C ALA A 261 -29.66 -5.16 7.62
N ARG A 262 -30.50 -6.18 7.38
CA ARG A 262 -31.59 -6.12 6.39
C ARG A 262 -32.69 -5.14 6.79
N GLY A 263 -33.06 -5.07 8.07
CA GLY A 263 -34.10 -4.14 8.56
C GLY A 263 -33.67 -2.68 8.52
N LEU A 264 -32.44 -2.39 8.98
CA LEU A 264 -31.87 -1.03 8.96
C LEU A 264 -31.63 -0.49 7.55
N VAL A 265 -31.36 -1.38 6.60
CA VAL A 265 -31.18 -1.05 5.18
C VAL A 265 -32.55 -0.96 4.47
N ALA A 266 -33.49 -1.88 4.73
CA ALA A 266 -34.82 -1.87 4.10
C ALA A 266 -35.69 -0.66 4.51
N ASP A 267 -35.68 -0.27 5.78
CA ASP A 267 -36.48 0.88 6.27
C ASP A 267 -35.96 2.23 5.75
N ARG A 268 -34.67 2.29 5.36
CA ARG A 268 -34.03 3.48 4.79
C ARG A 268 -34.03 3.50 3.25
N MET A 269 -34.10 2.32 2.62
CA MET A 269 -34.15 2.16 1.15
C MET A 269 -35.55 2.19 0.54
N ALA A 270 -36.62 2.12 1.34
CA ALA A 270 -38.01 2.19 0.85
C ALA A 270 -38.44 3.56 0.29
N ALA A 271 -37.54 4.54 0.16
CA ALA A 271 -37.87 5.90 -0.21
C ALA A 271 -37.63 6.29 -1.68
N GLU A 272 -36.76 5.63 -2.46
CA GLU A 272 -36.43 6.08 -3.83
C GLU A 272 -36.12 4.90 -4.78
N THR A 273 -36.92 4.74 -5.84
CA THR A 273 -36.88 3.61 -6.77
C THR A 273 -36.46 4.04 -8.18
N ASP A 274 -35.53 3.30 -8.81
CA ASP A 274 -35.39 3.26 -10.27
C ASP A 274 -34.90 1.89 -10.78
N ALA A 275 -35.59 1.39 -11.81
CA ALA A 275 -35.57 0.00 -12.29
C ALA A 275 -34.25 -0.59 -12.86
N PRO A 276 -33.27 0.18 -13.38
CA PRO A 276 -31.99 -0.38 -13.86
C PRO A 276 -31.11 -0.96 -12.75
N ARG A 277 -31.28 -0.45 -11.52
CA ARG A 277 -30.54 -0.84 -10.32
C ARG A 277 -30.97 -2.22 -9.80
N GLU A 278 -32.26 -2.50 -9.80
CA GLU A 278 -32.81 -3.81 -9.41
C GLU A 278 -32.34 -4.94 -10.32
N ALA A 279 -32.17 -4.68 -11.61
CA ALA A 279 -31.66 -5.68 -12.55
C ALA A 279 -30.17 -5.99 -12.35
N ALA A 280 -29.36 -4.99 -11.97
CA ALA A 280 -27.95 -5.19 -11.65
C ALA A 280 -27.76 -5.92 -10.31
N LEU A 281 -28.55 -5.57 -9.29
CA LEU A 281 -28.54 -6.22 -7.98
C LEU A 281 -29.02 -7.68 -8.08
N ALA A 282 -30.07 -7.96 -8.84
CA ALA A 282 -30.54 -9.33 -9.08
C ALA A 282 -29.52 -10.20 -9.84
N ALA A 283 -28.72 -9.59 -10.74
CA ALA A 283 -27.65 -10.29 -11.44
C ALA A 283 -26.45 -10.62 -10.53
N VAL A 284 -26.14 -9.71 -9.58
CA VAL A 284 -25.12 -9.93 -8.55
C VAL A 284 -25.56 -11.00 -7.55
N ASP A 285 -26.82 -10.97 -7.10
CA ASP A 285 -27.38 -11.98 -6.19
C ASP A 285 -27.40 -13.38 -6.84
N ALA A 286 -27.81 -13.47 -8.11
CA ALA A 286 -27.80 -14.74 -8.84
C ALA A 286 -26.38 -15.31 -9.06
N TRP A 287 -25.38 -14.44 -9.21
CA TRP A 287 -23.98 -14.84 -9.29
C TRP A 287 -23.45 -15.34 -7.95
N ILE A 288 -23.79 -14.67 -6.84
CA ILE A 288 -23.41 -15.07 -5.47
C ILE A 288 -24.02 -16.43 -5.10
N ASP A 289 -25.29 -16.66 -5.41
CA ASP A 289 -25.96 -17.94 -5.16
C ASP A 289 -25.34 -19.08 -6.00
N GLY A 290 -24.85 -18.76 -7.19
CA GLY A 290 -24.07 -19.67 -8.03
C GLY A 290 -22.68 -20.00 -7.44
N VAL A 291 -22.01 -19.04 -6.81
CA VAL A 291 -20.69 -19.25 -6.20
C VAL A 291 -20.80 -19.98 -4.85
N ALA A 292 -21.78 -19.63 -4.02
CA ALA A 292 -22.04 -20.30 -2.73
C ALA A 292 -22.40 -21.78 -2.88
N SER A 293 -23.04 -22.15 -3.99
CA SER A 293 -23.37 -23.54 -4.33
C SER A 293 -22.22 -24.33 -4.97
N SER A 294 -21.09 -23.69 -5.30
CA SER A 294 -19.95 -24.29 -6.02
C SER A 294 -18.77 -24.74 -5.12
N GLY A 295 -18.79 -24.42 -3.83
CA GLY A 295 -17.84 -24.97 -2.83
C GLY A 295 -16.39 -24.45 -2.88
N ILE A 296 -16.16 -23.24 -3.40
CA ILE A 296 -14.82 -22.67 -3.59
C ILE A 296 -14.31 -21.99 -2.28
N SER A 297 -13.05 -22.24 -1.91
CA SER A 297 -12.42 -22.01 -0.60
C SER A 297 -12.19 -20.54 -0.17
N GLY A 298 -11.92 -20.34 1.14
CA GLY A 298 -11.95 -19.09 1.93
C GLY A 298 -11.23 -17.82 1.47
N ALA A 299 -10.32 -17.86 0.49
CA ALA A 299 -9.78 -16.64 -0.14
C ALA A 299 -10.87 -15.84 -0.88
N TRP A 300 -11.89 -16.54 -1.39
CA TRP A 300 -13.07 -15.94 -2.02
C TRP A 300 -14.07 -15.38 -1.02
N HIS A 301 -14.06 -15.80 0.25
CA HIS A 301 -14.93 -15.24 1.27
C HIS A 301 -14.53 -13.79 1.60
N ALA A 302 -13.22 -13.50 1.68
CA ALA A 302 -12.70 -12.15 1.87
C ALA A 302 -13.04 -11.24 0.68
N ALA A 303 -12.81 -11.71 -0.55
CA ALA A 303 -13.21 -10.99 -1.76
C ALA A 303 -14.73 -10.76 -1.84
N SER A 304 -15.54 -11.75 -1.43
CA SER A 304 -17.01 -11.61 -1.38
C SER A 304 -17.47 -10.61 -0.31
N LEU A 305 -16.74 -10.47 0.81
CA LEU A 305 -17.03 -9.50 1.86
C LEU A 305 -16.66 -8.08 1.41
N THR A 306 -15.54 -7.93 0.72
CA THR A 306 -15.09 -6.67 0.09
C THR A 306 -16.06 -6.24 -1.02
N VAL A 307 -16.49 -7.15 -1.90
CA VAL A 307 -17.57 -6.92 -2.88
C VAL A 307 -18.89 -6.54 -2.17
N ARG A 308 -19.24 -7.19 -1.04
CA ARG A 308 -20.45 -6.87 -0.26
C ARG A 308 -20.41 -5.46 0.35
N MET A 309 -19.26 -5.02 0.85
CA MET A 309 -19.11 -3.65 1.39
C MET A 309 -19.15 -2.61 0.27
N MET A 310 -18.46 -2.85 -0.84
CA MET A 310 -18.40 -1.88 -1.93
C MET A 310 -19.67 -1.82 -2.79
N ALA A 311 -20.42 -2.92 -2.90
CA ALA A 311 -21.75 -2.90 -3.51
C ALA A 311 -22.77 -2.16 -2.63
N ALA A 312 -22.68 -2.31 -1.29
CA ALA A 312 -23.51 -1.56 -0.34
C ALA A 312 -23.15 -0.06 -0.25
N GLU A 313 -21.93 0.32 -0.63
CA GLU A 313 -21.42 1.70 -0.67
C GLU A 313 -21.81 2.49 -1.94
N SER A 314 -22.39 1.82 -2.94
CA SER A 314 -22.75 2.46 -4.22
C SER A 314 -24.14 3.11 -4.25
N SER A 315 -24.88 3.12 -3.13
CA SER A 315 -26.17 3.82 -3.06
C SER A 315 -26.38 4.51 -1.71
N ASP A 316 -25.95 5.77 -1.64
CA ASP A 316 -26.44 6.87 -0.81
C ASP A 316 -27.27 6.51 0.43
N ALA A 317 -26.65 6.06 1.53
CA ALA A 317 -27.24 6.15 2.89
C ALA A 317 -26.33 5.78 4.09
N ILE A 318 -25.04 5.49 3.93
CA ILE A 318 -24.06 5.64 5.02
C ILE A 318 -23.36 6.98 4.77
N PRO A 319 -23.24 7.90 5.74
CA PRO A 319 -22.53 9.15 5.54
C PRO A 319 -21.02 8.89 5.59
N PHE A 320 -20.54 8.04 4.68
CA PHE A 320 -19.14 7.87 4.32
C PHE A 320 -19.11 7.85 2.80
N PRO A 321 -18.97 9.02 2.13
CA PRO A 321 -18.86 9.10 0.68
C PRO A 321 -17.42 8.72 0.26
N GLY A 322 -16.97 7.54 0.71
CA GLY A 322 -15.57 7.20 0.74
C GLY A 322 -15.29 5.74 0.93
N ILE A 323 -14.29 5.24 0.19
CA ILE A 323 -13.78 3.88 0.30
C ILE A 323 -13.22 3.70 1.72
N PRO A 324 -13.86 2.95 2.62
CA PRO A 324 -13.23 2.60 3.88
C PRO A 324 -12.26 1.46 3.58
N MET A 325 -11.05 1.81 3.13
CA MET A 325 -9.98 0.82 3.10
C MET A 325 -9.65 0.50 4.56
N TYR A 326 -9.97 -0.72 4.97
CA TYR A 326 -9.65 -1.23 6.28
C TYR A 326 -8.70 -2.42 6.10
N PRO A 327 -7.60 -2.50 6.87
CA PRO A 327 -7.05 -1.51 7.80
C PRO A 327 -6.61 -0.17 7.18
N LEU A 328 -7.03 0.93 7.83
CA LEU A 328 -6.91 2.28 7.30
C LEU A 328 -5.45 2.77 7.28
N ASN A 329 -5.02 3.36 6.16
CA ASN A 329 -3.71 3.98 5.98
C ASN A 329 -2.55 3.06 6.35
N THR A 330 -2.66 1.77 6.03
CA THR A 330 -1.60 0.78 6.29
C THR A 330 -0.58 0.74 5.15
N ASP A 331 -0.15 1.89 4.64
CA ASP A 331 0.84 1.99 3.58
C ASP A 331 2.08 1.14 3.94
N GLY A 332 2.66 0.49 2.92
CA GLY A 332 3.81 -0.38 3.08
C GLY A 332 5.08 0.45 3.25
N VAL A 333 5.61 0.95 2.14
CA VAL A 333 6.81 1.79 2.15
C VAL A 333 6.54 3.11 1.43
N ASP A 334 6.39 4.18 2.20
CA ASP A 334 6.32 5.56 1.73
C ASP A 334 7.72 6.18 1.72
N VAL A 335 8.13 6.72 0.57
CA VAL A 335 9.45 7.34 0.40
C VAL A 335 9.39 8.71 -0.24
N ALA A 336 10.25 9.61 0.21
CA ALA A 336 10.52 10.88 -0.46
C ALA A 336 12.00 11.25 -0.31
N GLY A 337 12.66 11.58 -1.41
CA GLY A 337 14.10 11.86 -1.39
C GLY A 337 14.84 11.53 -2.69
N GLN A 338 16.16 11.40 -2.58
CA GLN A 338 17.05 11.24 -3.73
C GLN A 338 17.93 10.01 -3.59
N GLY A 339 17.97 9.21 -4.65
CA GLY A 339 18.79 8.00 -4.68
C GLY A 339 18.27 6.96 -3.71
N ILE A 340 17.11 6.40 -4.04
CA ILE A 340 16.41 5.43 -3.19
C ILE A 340 16.30 4.11 -3.95
N TRP A 341 16.65 3.01 -3.30
CA TRP A 341 16.53 1.67 -3.85
C TRP A 341 15.72 0.79 -2.89
N ILE A 342 14.63 0.22 -3.38
CA ILE A 342 13.74 -0.67 -2.62
C ILE A 342 13.69 -2.01 -3.37
N HIS A 343 14.07 -3.11 -2.74
CA HIS A 343 14.09 -4.40 -3.42
C HIS A 343 13.95 -5.63 -2.51
N ASP A 344 13.61 -6.77 -3.11
CA ASP A 344 13.50 -8.06 -2.42
C ASP A 344 12.49 -8.06 -1.26
N CYS A 345 11.42 -7.27 -1.36
CA CYS A 345 10.44 -7.09 -0.28
C CYS A 345 9.19 -7.95 -0.47
N ASN A 346 8.53 -8.27 0.64
CA ASN A 346 7.20 -8.88 0.66
C ASN A 346 6.22 -7.98 1.41
N VAL A 347 5.16 -7.53 0.76
CA VAL A 347 4.22 -6.55 1.33
C VAL A 347 2.80 -7.08 1.29
N THR A 348 2.21 -7.27 2.46
CA THR A 348 0.77 -7.48 2.64
C THR A 348 0.17 -6.32 3.40
N ASN A 349 -0.64 -5.52 2.73
CA ASN A 349 -1.27 -4.34 3.31
C ASN A 349 -2.60 -3.97 2.65
N TRP A 350 -3.21 -2.86 3.07
CA TRP A 350 -4.54 -2.45 2.61
C TRP A 350 -4.60 -1.01 2.09
N ASP A 351 -3.45 -0.38 1.92
CA ASP A 351 -3.27 0.93 1.27
C ASP A 351 -2.06 0.86 0.30
N ASP A 352 -1.45 1.98 -0.09
CA ASP A 352 -0.31 2.00 -1.02
C ASP A 352 0.78 1.02 -0.57
N SER A 353 1.16 0.04 -1.39
CA SER A 353 2.20 -0.93 -1.00
C SER A 353 3.59 -0.31 -1.11
N TYR A 354 3.79 0.46 -2.18
CA TYR A 354 4.92 1.36 -2.35
C TYR A 354 4.42 2.73 -2.78
N CYS A 355 4.84 3.79 -2.10
CA CYS A 355 4.41 5.13 -2.45
C CYS A 355 5.59 6.09 -2.52
N VAL A 356 5.84 6.66 -3.70
CA VAL A 356 6.75 7.79 -3.81
C VAL A 356 5.95 9.05 -3.52
N LYS A 357 6.18 9.68 -2.36
CA LYS A 357 5.59 10.97 -2.00
C LYS A 357 6.41 12.12 -2.63
N PRO A 358 5.81 13.29 -2.92
CA PRO A 358 6.53 14.40 -3.52
C PRO A 358 7.50 15.08 -2.53
N GLN A 359 8.53 15.72 -3.08
CA GLN A 359 9.28 16.75 -2.38
C GLN A 359 9.17 18.08 -3.10
N THR A 360 9.48 19.16 -2.40
CA THR A 360 9.53 20.49 -3.01
C THR A 360 10.81 20.67 -3.79
N LEU A 361 10.74 21.18 -5.03
CA LEU A 361 11.90 21.40 -5.91
C LEU A 361 12.85 22.46 -5.36
N THR A 362 12.28 23.49 -4.72
CA THR A 362 13.01 24.62 -4.14
C THR A 362 12.50 24.96 -2.74
N GLY A 363 13.20 25.83 -2.02
CA GLY A 363 12.81 26.33 -0.69
C GLY A 363 13.81 25.98 0.41
N GLY A 364 13.67 26.63 1.57
CA GLY A 364 14.56 26.41 2.71
C GLY A 364 14.37 25.00 3.29
N GLY A 365 15.40 24.15 3.15
CA GLY A 365 15.37 22.75 3.61
C GLY A 365 14.94 21.73 2.54
N SER A 366 14.68 22.16 1.30
CA SER A 366 14.48 21.25 0.18
C SER A 366 15.80 20.57 -0.21
N ILE A 367 15.77 19.26 -0.41
CA ILE A 367 16.88 18.53 -1.06
C ILE A 367 16.67 18.36 -2.57
N GLY A 368 15.56 18.87 -3.12
CA GLY A 368 15.12 18.74 -4.51
C GLY A 368 13.86 17.86 -4.64
N CYS A 369 13.54 17.42 -5.85
CA CYS A 369 12.42 16.48 -6.06
C CYS A 369 12.70 15.12 -5.45
N SER A 370 11.62 14.36 -5.20
CA SER A 370 11.73 12.91 -5.11
C SER A 370 12.20 12.39 -6.45
N GLN A 371 13.43 11.87 -6.52
CA GLN A 371 14.01 11.47 -7.79
C GLN A 371 15.09 10.41 -7.70
N ASN A 372 15.33 9.73 -8.83
CA ASN A 372 16.31 8.66 -8.94
C ASN A 372 15.97 7.55 -7.93
N ILE A 373 14.77 7.00 -8.09
CA ILE A 373 14.17 6.00 -7.21
C ILE A 373 13.94 4.72 -8.02
N THR A 374 14.39 3.58 -7.50
CA THR A 374 14.12 2.27 -8.09
C THR A 374 13.42 1.37 -7.08
N ILE A 375 12.32 0.75 -7.49
CA ILE A 375 11.54 -0.22 -6.71
C ILE A 375 11.44 -1.50 -7.53
N GLU A 376 11.95 -2.62 -7.00
CA GLU A 376 12.04 -3.84 -7.79
C GLU A 376 12.00 -5.14 -7.03
N ASP A 377 11.91 -6.25 -7.77
CA ASP A 377 12.11 -7.61 -7.27
C ASP A 377 11.29 -7.94 -6.02
N SER A 378 10.01 -7.56 -6.02
CA SER A 378 9.15 -7.62 -4.84
C SER A 378 7.83 -8.33 -5.09
N ILE A 379 7.20 -8.81 -4.02
CA ILE A 379 5.89 -9.44 -4.03
C ILE A 379 4.92 -8.61 -3.20
N VAL A 380 3.74 -8.37 -3.76
CA VAL A 380 2.66 -7.63 -3.10
C VAL A 380 1.41 -8.50 -3.06
N LEU A 381 0.82 -8.60 -1.87
CA LEU A 381 -0.46 -9.23 -1.62
C LEU A 381 -1.44 -8.17 -1.10
N PHE A 382 -2.58 -8.03 -1.77
CA PHE A 382 -3.55 -6.94 -1.53
C PHE A 382 -2.94 -5.55 -1.83
N GLY A 383 -3.35 -4.51 -1.09
CA GLY A 383 -2.83 -3.15 -1.20
C GLY A 383 -3.31 -2.34 -2.42
N VAL A 384 -3.01 -1.04 -2.41
CA VAL A 384 -3.25 -0.06 -3.49
C VAL A 384 -2.08 0.00 -4.49
N GLY A 385 -1.12 -0.91 -4.35
CA GLY A 385 -0.09 -1.18 -5.35
C GLY A 385 1.06 -0.17 -5.33
N ALA A 386 1.69 0.03 -6.48
CA ALA A 386 2.80 0.97 -6.64
C ALA A 386 2.27 2.35 -7.07
N SER A 387 2.48 3.33 -6.21
CA SER A 387 1.85 4.64 -6.26
C SER A 387 2.86 5.79 -6.37
N MET A 388 2.48 6.83 -7.09
CA MET A 388 3.15 8.14 -7.11
C MET A 388 2.21 9.18 -6.52
N GLY A 389 2.61 9.83 -5.44
CA GLY A 389 1.91 10.95 -4.83
C GLY A 389 1.11 10.59 -3.56
N SER A 390 0.02 11.29 -3.25
CA SER A 390 -0.58 12.31 -4.10
C SER A 390 0.23 13.60 -4.14
N VAL A 391 0.22 14.28 -5.29
CA VAL A 391 0.99 15.50 -5.52
C VAL A 391 0.05 16.72 -5.56
N PRO A 392 -0.03 17.52 -4.48
CA PRO A 392 -0.73 18.80 -4.51
C PRO A 392 0.16 19.90 -5.11
N PRO A 393 -0.41 20.97 -5.70
CA PRO A 393 0.37 22.09 -6.18
C PRO A 393 1.01 22.84 -4.99
N HIS A 394 2.23 23.32 -5.17
CA HIS A 394 2.98 24.03 -4.14
C HIS A 394 3.75 25.22 -4.72
N LEU A 395 3.93 26.28 -3.93
CA LEU A 395 4.61 27.52 -4.37
C LEU A 395 6.05 27.28 -4.81
N THR A 396 6.70 26.29 -4.21
CA THR A 396 8.08 25.89 -4.55
C THR A 396 8.16 24.62 -5.41
N VAL A 397 7.04 24.24 -6.03
CA VAL A 397 6.84 23.08 -6.90
C VAL A 397 7.01 21.75 -6.19
N ASN A 398 5.92 21.04 -5.92
CA ASN A 398 6.02 19.64 -5.49
C ASN A 398 6.33 18.75 -6.69
N CYS A 399 7.26 17.81 -6.56
CA CYS A 399 7.68 17.00 -7.69
C CYS A 399 8.13 15.58 -7.33
N ILE A 400 7.80 14.69 -8.26
CA ILE A 400 8.29 13.32 -8.38
C ILE A 400 8.84 13.19 -9.80
N ARG A 401 10.08 12.71 -9.96
CA ARG A 401 10.64 12.44 -11.28
C ARG A 401 11.63 11.28 -11.28
N ASP A 402 11.91 10.70 -12.44
CA ASP A 402 12.97 9.69 -12.62
C ASP A 402 12.80 8.50 -11.65
N VAL A 403 11.64 7.85 -11.74
CA VAL A 403 11.26 6.70 -10.92
C VAL A 403 11.13 5.46 -11.80
N THR A 404 11.74 4.35 -11.39
CA THR A 404 11.57 3.03 -12.04
C THR A 404 10.93 2.06 -11.07
N VAL A 405 9.83 1.44 -11.48
CA VAL A 405 9.18 0.34 -10.77
C VAL A 405 9.21 -0.87 -11.70
N ARG A 406 9.86 -1.96 -11.29
CA ARG A 406 9.99 -3.12 -12.19
C ARG A 406 10.05 -4.46 -11.51
N ASN A 407 9.68 -5.52 -12.23
CA ASN A 407 9.74 -6.90 -11.71
C ASN A 407 9.00 -7.06 -10.38
N ILE A 408 7.72 -6.65 -10.35
CA ILE A 408 6.85 -6.83 -9.18
C ILE A 408 5.70 -7.78 -9.53
N SER A 409 5.44 -8.72 -8.63
CA SER A 409 4.28 -9.60 -8.70
C SER A 409 3.21 -9.16 -7.71
N PHE A 410 2.00 -8.90 -8.19
CA PHE A 410 0.84 -8.52 -7.38
C PHE A 410 -0.19 -9.64 -7.34
N THR A 411 -0.73 -9.93 -6.16
CA THR A 411 -1.90 -10.80 -5.99
C THR A 411 -3.01 -10.05 -5.28
N ALA A 412 -4.18 -10.04 -5.88
CA ALA A 412 -5.38 -9.36 -5.39
C ALA A 412 -5.23 -7.86 -5.05
N PRO A 413 -4.49 -7.05 -5.85
CA PRO A 413 -4.36 -5.62 -5.58
C PRO A 413 -5.70 -4.89 -5.72
N THR A 414 -5.97 -3.91 -4.87
CA THR A 414 -7.08 -2.94 -5.04
C THR A 414 -6.82 -2.07 -6.26
N LYS A 415 -5.64 -1.45 -6.33
CA LYS A 415 -5.10 -0.83 -7.55
C LYS A 415 -3.70 -1.37 -7.75
N THR A 416 -3.23 -1.45 -9.01
CA THR A 416 -1.87 -1.98 -9.26
C THR A 416 -0.87 -0.86 -9.47
N LEU A 417 -1.14 0.05 -10.41
CA LEU A 417 -0.24 1.15 -10.77
C LEU A 417 -1.01 2.47 -10.70
N TYR A 418 -0.56 3.40 -9.86
CA TYR A 418 -1.38 4.56 -9.51
C TYR A 418 -0.58 5.87 -9.46
N VAL A 419 -0.82 6.78 -10.40
CA VAL A 419 -0.26 8.13 -10.41
C VAL A 419 -1.33 9.12 -9.96
N LYS A 420 -1.06 9.84 -8.86
CA LYS A 420 -2.04 10.61 -8.08
C LYS A 420 -1.72 12.11 -8.06
N THR A 421 -2.53 12.92 -8.71
CA THR A 421 -2.55 14.37 -8.46
C THR A 421 -3.48 14.68 -7.28
N ASN A 422 -3.21 15.72 -6.50
CA ASN A 422 -4.09 16.14 -5.40
C ASN A 422 -4.65 17.56 -5.62
N GLY A 423 -5.71 17.89 -4.87
CA GLY A 423 -6.32 19.21 -4.81
C GLY A 423 -5.35 20.29 -4.32
N GLY A 424 -5.68 21.55 -4.63
CA GLY A 424 -4.91 22.74 -4.23
C GLY A 424 -4.98 23.84 -5.28
N ASP A 425 -4.84 25.08 -4.84
CA ASP A 425 -5.06 26.29 -5.65
C ASP A 425 -3.82 27.18 -5.81
N LYS A 426 -2.71 26.86 -5.13
CA LYS A 426 -1.48 27.66 -5.08
C LYS A 426 -0.28 26.92 -5.63
N GLY A 427 0.48 27.60 -6.49
CA GLY A 427 1.70 27.07 -7.08
C GLY A 427 1.44 25.99 -8.13
N THR A 428 2.39 25.07 -8.27
CA THR A 428 2.39 24.00 -9.29
C THR A 428 3.02 22.71 -8.75
N GLY A 429 2.95 21.64 -9.52
CA GLY A 429 3.68 20.42 -9.24
C GLY A 429 3.88 19.56 -10.48
N ILE A 430 4.70 18.52 -10.35
CA ILE A 430 5.21 17.73 -11.48
C ILE A 430 5.24 16.24 -11.10
N ILE A 431 4.75 15.38 -11.99
CA ILE A 431 5.02 13.95 -11.97
C ILE A 431 5.53 13.56 -13.35
N GLU A 432 6.81 13.27 -13.49
CA GLU A 432 7.38 12.96 -14.82
C GLU A 432 8.41 11.85 -14.83
N ASN A 433 8.68 11.26 -15.99
CA ASN A 433 9.71 10.24 -16.17
C ASN A 433 9.55 9.05 -15.19
N VAL A 434 8.38 8.42 -15.22
CA VAL A 434 8.07 7.25 -14.39
C VAL A 434 7.96 6.03 -15.30
N HIS A 435 8.71 4.98 -15.00
CA HIS A 435 8.76 3.77 -15.81
C HIS A 435 8.27 2.57 -14.99
N TYR A 436 7.15 1.98 -15.41
CA TYR A 436 6.64 0.71 -14.91
C TYR A 436 6.99 -0.39 -15.92
N SER A 437 7.67 -1.45 -15.48
CA SER A 437 8.08 -2.52 -16.39
C SER A 437 8.12 -3.92 -15.78
N ASP A 438 7.86 -4.96 -16.57
CA ASP A 438 7.91 -6.35 -16.12
C ASP A 438 7.01 -6.61 -14.89
N ILE A 439 5.73 -6.27 -15.01
CA ILE A 439 4.78 -6.37 -13.89
C ILE A 439 3.77 -7.46 -14.20
N HIS A 440 3.61 -8.39 -13.26
CA HIS A 440 2.56 -9.41 -13.30
C HIS A 440 1.59 -9.17 -12.16
N ALA A 441 0.29 -9.08 -12.45
CA ALA A 441 -0.76 -9.00 -11.46
C ALA A 441 -1.84 -10.03 -11.73
N LYS A 442 -2.50 -10.52 -10.68
CA LYS A 442 -3.68 -11.37 -10.81
C LYS A 442 -4.73 -11.03 -9.76
N ASP A 443 -5.98 -11.39 -10.05
CA ASP A 443 -7.12 -11.26 -9.15
C ASP A 443 -7.38 -9.80 -8.71
N GLY A 444 -6.98 -8.84 -9.56
CA GLY A 444 -7.04 -7.40 -9.26
C GLY A 444 -8.48 -6.95 -9.00
N PHE A 445 -8.70 -6.25 -7.89
CA PHE A 445 -10.04 -5.92 -7.43
C PHE A 445 -10.61 -4.68 -8.11
N TRP A 446 -9.86 -3.58 -8.19
CA TRP A 446 -10.24 -2.37 -8.95
C TRP A 446 -9.27 -2.04 -10.07
N TYR A 447 -8.77 -0.81 -10.13
CA TYR A 447 -8.14 -0.23 -11.30
C TYR A 447 -6.73 -0.81 -11.46
N PRO A 448 -6.49 -1.59 -12.52
CA PRO A 448 -5.15 -2.06 -12.85
C PRO A 448 -4.19 -0.89 -13.05
N VAL A 449 -4.58 0.09 -13.88
CA VAL A 449 -3.82 1.31 -14.15
C VAL A 449 -4.67 2.54 -13.87
N TYR A 450 -4.15 3.47 -13.07
CA TYR A 450 -4.81 4.74 -12.81
C TYR A 450 -3.79 5.88 -12.89
N VAL A 451 -4.04 6.85 -13.76
CA VAL A 451 -3.32 8.13 -13.84
C VAL A 451 -4.33 9.25 -13.73
N GLY A 452 -4.27 10.04 -12.66
CA GLY A 452 -5.17 11.17 -12.49
C GLY A 452 -5.36 11.61 -11.05
N PRO A 453 -6.51 12.23 -10.73
CA PRO A 453 -6.79 12.74 -9.39
C PRO A 453 -6.91 11.64 -8.35
N GLN A 454 -6.42 11.93 -7.15
CA GLN A 454 -6.51 11.05 -6.00
C GLN A 454 -7.97 10.76 -5.65
N GLN A 455 -8.36 9.50 -5.79
CA GLN A 455 -9.57 8.95 -5.19
C GLN A 455 -9.32 8.67 -3.71
N GLN A 456 -9.82 9.54 -2.84
CA GLN A 456 -9.74 9.37 -1.40
C GLN A 456 -10.93 10.06 -0.76
N LYS A 457 -11.46 9.44 0.28
CA LYS A 457 -12.32 10.11 1.23
C LYS A 457 -12.09 9.51 2.61
N GLU A 458 -11.72 10.38 3.53
CA GLU A 458 -11.31 10.02 4.88
C GLU A 458 -12.53 9.90 5.82
N PRO A 459 -12.40 9.17 6.94
CA PRO A 459 -13.46 9.07 7.93
C PRO A 459 -13.94 10.39 8.52
N ASN A 460 -13.06 11.39 8.58
CA ASN A 460 -13.40 12.75 9.00
C ASN A 460 -14.13 13.57 7.93
N GLY A 461 -14.49 12.97 6.80
CA GLY A 461 -15.15 13.62 5.66
C GLY A 461 -14.21 14.37 4.71
N GLY A 462 -12.90 14.39 4.96
CA GLY A 462 -11.90 14.94 4.05
C GLY A 462 -11.76 14.14 2.75
N GLY A 463 -11.15 14.73 1.72
CA GLY A 463 -10.95 14.10 0.41
C GLY A 463 -12.09 14.29 -0.60
N ASP A 464 -11.77 14.02 -1.87
CA ASP A 464 -12.58 14.37 -3.04
C ASP A 464 -13.44 13.21 -3.58
N GLY A 465 -13.40 12.04 -2.93
CA GLY A 465 -14.25 10.89 -3.22
C GLY A 465 -13.86 10.12 -4.49
N TRP A 466 -14.85 9.51 -5.14
CA TRP A 466 -14.65 8.56 -6.25
C TRP A 466 -14.34 9.22 -7.59
N TRP A 467 -14.88 10.41 -7.84
CA TRP A 467 -14.64 11.17 -9.08
C TRP A 467 -14.17 12.60 -8.80
N PRO A 468 -12.91 12.77 -8.36
CA PRO A 468 -12.38 14.09 -8.09
C PRO A 468 -12.27 14.94 -9.37
N PRO A 469 -12.28 16.28 -9.24
CA PRO A 469 -11.93 17.17 -10.34
C PRO A 469 -10.47 16.98 -10.76
N THR A 470 -10.22 17.06 -12.06
CA THR A 470 -8.85 17.04 -12.61
C THR A 470 -8.07 18.30 -12.25
N GLN A 471 -6.77 18.18 -12.00
CA GLN A 471 -5.95 19.27 -11.46
C GLN A 471 -5.15 19.99 -12.57
N PRO A 472 -5.43 21.28 -12.88
CA PRO A 472 -4.72 22.02 -13.94
C PRO A 472 -3.29 22.43 -13.59
N ARG A 473 -2.91 22.42 -12.30
CA ARG A 473 -1.61 22.94 -11.83
C ARG A 473 -0.52 21.88 -11.69
N ILE A 474 -0.87 20.61 -11.92
CA ILE A 474 0.06 19.49 -11.83
C ILE A 474 0.34 18.97 -13.23
N THR A 475 1.58 19.12 -13.67
CA THR A 475 2.05 18.57 -14.94
C THR A 475 2.32 17.08 -14.74
N VAL A 476 1.71 16.23 -15.56
CA VAL A 476 1.96 14.79 -15.57
C VAL A 476 2.40 14.38 -16.97
N GLY A 477 3.57 13.75 -17.10
CA GLY A 477 4.03 13.31 -18.41
C GLY A 477 5.19 12.35 -18.41
N ASN A 478 5.51 11.77 -19.58
CA ASN A 478 6.55 10.75 -19.74
C ASN A 478 6.38 9.59 -18.74
N ILE A 479 5.20 8.99 -18.73
CA ILE A 479 4.89 7.82 -17.92
C ILE A 479 4.82 6.63 -18.86
N THR A 480 5.75 5.68 -18.70
CA THR A 480 5.83 4.49 -19.56
C THR A 480 5.39 3.25 -18.80
N PHE A 481 4.55 2.45 -19.42
CA PHE A 481 4.15 1.11 -18.98
C PHE A 481 4.66 0.11 -20.02
N SER A 482 5.45 -0.89 -19.63
CA SER A 482 6.05 -1.81 -20.58
C SER A 482 6.08 -3.25 -20.07
N ASN A 483 5.72 -4.22 -20.91
CA ASN A 483 5.69 -5.64 -20.53
C ASN A 483 4.89 -5.87 -19.22
N ILE A 484 3.59 -5.62 -19.28
CA ILE A 484 2.70 -5.72 -18.12
C ILE A 484 1.58 -6.70 -18.42
N GLN A 485 1.36 -7.66 -17.53
CA GLN A 485 0.28 -8.63 -17.64
C GLN A 485 -0.55 -8.58 -16.35
N MET A 486 -1.85 -8.31 -16.48
CA MET A 486 -2.78 -8.34 -15.36
C MET A 486 -3.97 -9.23 -15.68
N GLU A 487 -4.10 -10.32 -14.92
CA GLU A 487 -5.06 -11.38 -15.13
C GLU A 487 -6.26 -11.26 -14.17
N ASP A 488 -7.42 -11.68 -14.65
CA ASP A 488 -8.66 -11.76 -13.87
C ASP A 488 -9.00 -10.52 -13.04
N VAL A 489 -8.98 -9.35 -13.69
CA VAL A 489 -9.45 -8.10 -13.09
C VAL A 489 -10.96 -8.18 -12.86
N LEU A 490 -11.39 -7.92 -11.62
CA LEU A 490 -12.79 -8.00 -11.20
C LEU A 490 -13.60 -6.77 -11.57
N TRP A 491 -12.96 -5.61 -11.69
CA TRP A 491 -13.62 -4.34 -12.01
C TRP A 491 -13.77 -4.12 -13.52
N PRO A 492 -14.89 -3.52 -13.99
CA PRO A 492 -15.12 -3.36 -15.42
C PRO A 492 -14.24 -2.29 -16.09
N GLN A 493 -13.50 -1.47 -15.34
CA GLN A 493 -12.56 -0.50 -15.92
C GLN A 493 -11.11 -1.02 -15.85
N PRO A 494 -10.48 -1.45 -16.97
CA PRO A 494 -9.07 -1.82 -17.04
C PRO A 494 -8.12 -0.67 -16.71
N GLY A 495 -8.58 0.57 -16.81
CA GLY A 495 -7.84 1.69 -16.30
C GLY A 495 -8.51 3.03 -16.49
N VAL A 496 -7.97 4.03 -15.80
CA VAL A 496 -8.46 5.40 -15.75
C VAL A 496 -7.29 6.35 -16.04
N LEU A 497 -7.42 7.16 -17.08
CA LEU A 497 -6.41 8.13 -17.51
C LEU A 497 -7.03 9.52 -17.59
N ARG A 498 -7.03 10.29 -16.50
CA ARG A 498 -7.78 11.56 -16.43
C ARG A 498 -6.90 12.73 -16.06
N CYS A 499 -6.83 13.69 -16.97
CA CYS A 499 -6.03 14.90 -16.82
C CYS A 499 -6.85 16.14 -17.16
N ASN A 500 -6.34 17.31 -16.77
CA ASN A 500 -7.09 18.54 -16.94
C ASN A 500 -7.02 19.05 -18.38
N VAL A 501 -8.11 19.64 -18.89
CA VAL A 501 -8.18 20.19 -20.26
C VAL A 501 -7.17 21.32 -20.52
N THR A 502 -6.82 22.12 -19.51
CA THR A 502 -5.84 23.20 -19.67
C THR A 502 -4.41 22.74 -19.41
N ASN A 503 -4.21 21.57 -18.83
CA ASN A 503 -2.91 20.93 -18.62
C ASN A 503 -3.01 19.41 -18.87
N PRO A 504 -3.11 18.99 -20.16
CA PRO A 504 -3.29 17.58 -20.49
C PRO A 504 -2.04 16.74 -20.20
N CYS A 505 -2.24 15.45 -19.89
CA CYS A 505 -1.12 14.52 -19.75
C CYS A 505 -0.50 14.18 -21.11
N ARG A 506 0.83 14.15 -21.19
CA ARG A 506 1.57 13.89 -22.43
C ARG A 506 2.66 12.85 -22.24
N GLY A 507 2.86 11.99 -23.24
CA GLY A 507 3.84 10.91 -23.14
C GLY A 507 3.39 9.82 -22.16
N ILE A 508 2.10 9.48 -22.17
CA ILE A 508 1.59 8.31 -21.47
C ILE A 508 1.66 7.12 -22.43
N ASP A 509 2.78 6.40 -22.37
CA ASP A 509 3.11 5.37 -23.35
C ASP A 509 2.91 3.98 -22.75
N MET A 510 2.26 3.08 -23.49
CA MET A 510 2.04 1.69 -23.09
C MET A 510 2.52 0.75 -24.19
N HIS A 511 3.40 -0.18 -23.83
CA HIS A 511 4.04 -1.15 -24.71
C HIS A 511 3.85 -2.56 -24.15
N ASP A 512 3.24 -3.46 -24.92
CA ASP A 512 3.04 -4.86 -24.50
C ASP A 512 2.35 -4.97 -23.13
N VAL A 513 1.18 -4.35 -23.03
CA VAL A 513 0.36 -4.31 -21.81
C VAL A 513 -0.92 -5.10 -22.05
N THR A 514 -1.12 -6.19 -21.33
CA THR A 514 -2.31 -7.04 -21.44
C THR A 514 -3.05 -7.07 -20.12
N LEU A 515 -4.31 -6.64 -20.14
CA LEU A 515 -5.25 -6.68 -19.03
C LEU A 515 -6.43 -7.54 -19.44
N SER A 516 -6.77 -8.54 -18.63
CA SER A 516 -7.87 -9.45 -18.92
C SER A 516 -8.83 -9.54 -17.75
N SER A 517 -10.08 -9.91 -18.06
CA SER A 517 -11.09 -10.26 -17.08
C SER A 517 -11.85 -11.48 -17.59
N SER A 518 -12.14 -12.43 -16.69
CA SER A 518 -13.07 -13.54 -16.95
C SER A 518 -14.55 -13.15 -16.74
N LEU A 519 -14.81 -12.02 -16.07
CA LEU A 519 -16.17 -11.54 -15.77
C LEU A 519 -16.74 -10.64 -16.89
N TRP A 520 -15.87 -9.88 -17.54
CA TRP A 520 -16.27 -8.83 -18.48
C TRP A 520 -15.82 -9.17 -19.89
N ASN A 521 -16.71 -8.96 -20.85
CA ASN A 521 -16.34 -9.06 -22.26
C ASN A 521 -15.72 -7.73 -22.75
N ALA A 522 -15.13 -7.74 -23.95
CA ALA A 522 -14.43 -6.59 -24.52
C ALA A 522 -15.31 -5.33 -24.69
N SER A 523 -16.63 -5.45 -24.77
CA SER A 523 -17.53 -4.29 -24.89
C SER A 523 -17.81 -3.61 -23.56
N THR A 524 -17.69 -4.32 -22.43
CA THR A 524 -17.92 -3.82 -21.07
C THR A 524 -16.64 -3.51 -20.32
N PHE A 525 -15.52 -4.12 -20.71
CA PHE A 525 -14.20 -3.91 -20.11
C PHE A 525 -13.49 -2.71 -20.77
N GLN A 526 -13.84 -1.49 -20.36
CA GLN A 526 -13.46 -0.25 -21.07
C GLN A 526 -12.69 0.76 -20.23
N TRP A 527 -11.68 1.36 -20.86
CA TRP A 527 -10.91 2.45 -20.28
C TRP A 527 -11.75 3.72 -20.11
N VAL A 528 -11.44 4.50 -19.07
CA VAL A 528 -11.88 5.89 -18.95
C VAL A 528 -10.69 6.78 -19.32
N CYS A 529 -10.83 7.71 -20.26
CA CYS A 529 -9.77 8.67 -20.51
C CYS A 529 -10.26 10.09 -20.79
N ASP A 530 -9.61 11.05 -20.16
CA ASP A 530 -9.78 12.48 -20.35
C ASP A 530 -8.41 13.13 -20.56
N GLN A 531 -8.24 13.85 -21.68
CA GLN A 531 -7.09 14.75 -21.90
C GLN A 531 -5.73 14.08 -21.70
N THR A 532 -5.58 12.84 -22.16
CA THR A 532 -4.36 12.05 -22.06
C THR A 532 -3.86 11.69 -23.46
N TYR A 533 -2.57 11.90 -23.70
CA TYR A 533 -1.93 11.69 -24.98
C TYR A 533 -0.64 10.87 -24.84
N GLY A 534 -0.47 9.87 -25.71
CA GLY A 534 0.74 9.04 -25.77
C GLY A 534 0.61 7.94 -26.82
N ALA A 535 1.54 6.98 -26.80
CA ALA A 535 1.61 5.87 -27.73
C ALA A 535 1.14 4.56 -27.07
N PHE A 536 0.26 3.83 -27.77
CA PHE A 536 -0.24 2.53 -27.33
C PHE A 536 0.11 1.47 -28.36
N ASP A 537 1.09 0.62 -28.05
CA ASP A 537 1.54 -0.49 -28.90
C ASP A 537 1.45 -1.80 -28.10
N GLY A 538 0.88 -2.86 -28.67
CA GLY A 538 0.65 -4.10 -27.92
C GLY A 538 -0.23 -3.97 -26.67
N LEU A 539 -1.07 -2.93 -26.57
CA LEU A 539 -2.00 -2.72 -25.46
C LEU A 539 -3.35 -3.44 -25.70
N VAL A 540 -3.78 -4.26 -24.74
CA VAL A 540 -5.06 -5.00 -24.77
C VAL A 540 -5.77 -4.91 -23.40
N PRO A 541 -7.05 -4.48 -23.32
CA PRO A 541 -7.83 -3.90 -24.41
C PRO A 541 -7.32 -2.50 -24.77
N LEU A 542 -7.49 -2.08 -26.02
CA LEU A 542 -7.18 -0.71 -26.43
C LEU A 542 -8.21 0.28 -25.85
N PRO A 543 -7.77 1.43 -25.31
CA PRO A 543 -8.67 2.49 -24.88
C PRO A 543 -9.56 2.97 -26.04
N SER A 544 -10.86 3.15 -25.76
CA SER A 544 -11.82 3.74 -26.71
C SER A 544 -11.53 5.22 -27.00
N CYS A 545 -10.79 5.87 -26.09
CA CYS A 545 -10.39 7.26 -26.14
C CYS A 545 -9.25 7.49 -27.16
N LYS A 546 -9.52 7.28 -28.44
CA LYS A 546 -8.62 7.72 -29.52
C LYS A 546 -8.88 9.20 -29.81
N ASN A 547 -7.93 10.08 -29.47
CA ASN A 547 -7.83 11.40 -30.08
C ASN A 547 -6.36 11.85 -30.19
N GLY A 548 -5.85 11.89 -31.42
CA GLY A 548 -4.62 12.60 -31.83
C GLY A 548 -3.57 11.69 -32.47
N PRO A 549 -3.05 12.01 -33.67
CA PRO A 549 -2.09 11.17 -34.37
C PRO A 549 -0.77 11.11 -33.60
N ALA A 550 -0.13 9.95 -33.60
CA ALA A 550 1.26 9.81 -33.23
C ALA A 550 2.13 10.66 -34.18
N SER A 551 2.35 11.94 -33.88
CA SER A 551 3.36 12.72 -34.57
C SER A 551 4.73 12.34 -33.98
N ARG A 552 5.27 11.22 -34.45
CA ARG A 552 6.72 11.10 -34.62
C ARG A 552 7.13 12.16 -35.62
N THR A 553 7.50 13.32 -35.14
CA THR A 553 8.39 14.23 -35.86
C THR A 553 9.52 14.57 -34.91
N GLN A 554 10.58 13.76 -34.97
CA GLN A 554 11.95 14.29 -34.91
C GLN A 554 12.21 15.04 -36.23
N PRO A 555 13.10 16.04 -36.30
CA PRO A 555 14.13 16.43 -35.32
C PRO A 555 13.79 17.67 -34.49
#